data_AF-A0A382SSA1-F1
#
_entry.id   AF-A0A382SSA1-F1
#
_cell.length_a   1.000
_cell.length_b   1.000
_cell.length_c   1.000
_cell.angle_alpha   90.00
_cell.angle_beta   90.00
_cell.angle_gamma   90.00
#
_symmetry.space_group_name_H-M   'P 1'
#
loop_
_entity.id
_entity.type
_entity.pdbx_description
1 polymer ?
#
loop_
_entity_poly.entity_id
_entity_poly.type
_entity_poly.pdbx_seq_one_letter_code
_entity_poly.pdbx_strand_id
1 'polypeptide(L)'
;MTNKDNEPQDSARVRSRRRVNQRLRDAVSKETSGDLKDVEIPPKKLDWMKRTYQWGVKADVTDSGLTIGALNVGIYGEIPDRWDDQSRMPRGAYPMPGVPPIGYSISEKRDLWADNAADLYEEAIQRRWTPATDIPWEAIGPLPDDVEAAVCQLCTMLCQHANTEIETLGTWLHQMSYGYHEVKLFLATEMFDAARHFEVFRKRALSNGGGLGLELKGDVKRMIIESRG
;
A
#
# COMPACT_ATOMS: atom_id res chain seq x y z
N MET A 1 -53.64 -6.56 49.56
CA MET A 1 -54.59 -5.88 48.67
C MET A 1 -53.81 -5.20 47.56
N THR A 2 -53.72 -5.83 46.39
CA THR A 2 -53.18 -5.22 45.17
C THR A 2 -54.06 -5.67 44.01
N ASN A 3 -54.72 -4.68 43.40
CA ASN A 3 -55.79 -4.82 42.41
C ASN A 3 -55.34 -5.61 41.17
N LYS A 4 -56.15 -6.58 40.75
CA LYS A 4 -55.94 -7.43 39.57
C LYS A 4 -56.86 -7.06 38.39
N ASP A 5 -57.40 -5.84 38.38
CA ASP A 5 -58.55 -5.48 37.53
C ASP A 5 -58.28 -4.38 36.48
N ASN A 6 -57.15 -4.39 35.75
CA ASN A 6 -56.96 -3.40 34.67
C ASN A 6 -56.26 -3.85 33.37
N GLU A 7 -56.06 -5.15 33.12
CA GLU A 7 -55.32 -5.62 31.92
C GLU A 7 -56.10 -5.94 30.61
N PRO A 8 -57.44 -6.11 30.54
CA PRO A 8 -58.05 -6.47 29.24
C PRO A 8 -58.26 -5.28 28.29
N GLN A 9 -58.52 -4.07 28.81
CA GLN A 9 -58.96 -2.93 27.99
C GLN A 9 -57.82 -2.19 27.28
N ASP A 10 -56.60 -2.19 27.85
CA ASP A 10 -55.47 -1.45 27.27
C ASP A 10 -54.90 -2.17 26.04
N SER A 11 -54.90 -3.51 26.04
CA SER A 11 -54.45 -4.32 24.90
C SER A 11 -55.34 -4.16 23.65
N ALA A 12 -56.65 -3.99 23.84
CA ALA A 12 -57.62 -3.80 22.76
C ALA A 12 -57.51 -2.41 22.14
N ARG A 13 -57.30 -1.36 22.96
CA ARG A 13 -57.06 0.02 22.48
C ARG A 13 -55.72 0.17 21.76
N VAL A 14 -54.68 -0.53 22.20
CA VAL A 14 -53.38 -0.54 21.51
C VAL A 14 -53.46 -1.27 20.17
N ARG A 15 -54.19 -2.40 20.09
CA ARG A 15 -54.44 -3.10 18.82
C ARG A 15 -55.31 -2.29 17.84
N SER A 16 -56.31 -1.57 18.34
CA SER A 16 -57.16 -0.72 17.50
C SER A 16 -56.40 0.49 16.95
N ARG A 17 -55.59 1.16 17.77
CA ARG A 17 -54.71 2.26 17.35
C ARG A 17 -53.66 1.81 16.32
N ARG A 18 -53.06 0.61 16.49
CA ARG A 18 -52.17 0.04 15.47
C ARG A 18 -52.86 -0.19 14.13
N ARG A 19 -54.07 -0.75 14.14
CA ARG A 19 -54.85 -0.96 12.90
C ARG A 19 -55.22 0.36 12.21
N VAL A 20 -55.59 1.39 12.97
CA VAL A 20 -55.90 2.73 12.43
C VAL A 20 -54.66 3.38 11.83
N ASN A 21 -53.52 3.34 12.53
CA ASN A 21 -52.26 3.88 12.02
C ASN A 21 -51.74 3.13 10.79
N GLN A 22 -51.95 1.82 10.72
CA GLN A 22 -51.58 1.03 9.55
C GLN A 22 -52.45 1.37 8.35
N ARG A 23 -53.78 1.49 8.53
CA ARG A 23 -54.69 1.95 7.48
C ARG A 23 -54.39 3.38 7.00
N LEU A 24 -54.00 4.28 7.90
CA LEU A 24 -53.56 5.64 7.55
C LEU A 24 -52.27 5.60 6.72
N ARG A 25 -51.29 4.78 7.09
CA ARG A 25 -50.06 4.60 6.30
C ARG A 25 -50.35 3.99 4.93
N ASP A 26 -51.22 2.98 4.88
CA ASP A 26 -51.61 2.34 3.63
C ASP A 26 -52.39 3.30 2.72
N ALA A 27 -53.24 4.17 3.29
CA ALA A 27 -53.97 5.21 2.56
C ALA A 27 -53.04 6.31 2.04
N VAL A 28 -52.14 6.83 2.88
CA VAL A 28 -51.12 7.82 2.47
C VAL A 28 -50.20 7.25 1.41
N SER A 29 -49.80 5.97 1.53
CA SER A 29 -49.01 5.27 0.51
C SER A 29 -49.77 5.05 -0.79
N LYS A 30 -51.10 4.86 -0.74
CA LYS A 30 -51.96 4.74 -1.92
C LYS A 30 -52.18 6.09 -2.62
N GLU A 31 -52.34 7.17 -1.87
CA GLU A 31 -52.45 8.54 -2.39
C GLU A 31 -51.13 8.99 -3.00
N THR A 32 -50.00 8.84 -2.30
CA THR A 32 -48.67 9.13 -2.87
C THR A 32 -48.36 8.25 -4.08
N SER A 33 -48.77 6.98 -4.07
CA SER A 33 -48.63 6.11 -5.25
C SER A 33 -49.61 6.45 -6.38
N GLY A 34 -50.66 7.22 -6.13
CA GLY A 34 -51.59 7.75 -7.15
C GLY A 34 -50.99 8.94 -7.87
N ASP A 35 -50.42 9.89 -7.11
CA ASP A 35 -49.80 11.12 -7.64
C ASP A 35 -48.44 10.88 -8.31
N LEU A 36 -47.76 9.77 -8.02
CA LEU A 36 -46.47 9.40 -8.61
C LEU A 36 -46.58 8.56 -9.90
N LYS A 37 -47.78 8.15 -10.31
CA LYS A 37 -47.97 7.29 -11.50
C LYS A 37 -47.60 7.96 -12.81
N ASP A 38 -47.71 9.28 -12.87
CA ASP A 38 -47.48 10.08 -14.09
C ASP A 38 -46.18 10.91 -14.01
N VAL A 39 -45.36 10.69 -12.98
CA VAL A 39 -44.05 11.34 -12.85
C VAL A 39 -43.03 10.52 -13.61
N GLU A 40 -42.81 10.90 -14.88
CA GLU A 40 -41.73 10.37 -15.70
C GLU A 40 -40.39 10.82 -15.08
N ILE A 41 -39.74 9.93 -14.32
CA ILE A 41 -38.44 10.23 -13.71
C ILE A 41 -37.45 10.44 -14.85
N PRO A 42 -36.90 11.66 -15.05
CA PRO A 42 -35.95 11.88 -16.12
C PRO A 42 -34.77 10.92 -15.91
N PRO A 43 -34.29 10.25 -16.98
CA PRO A 43 -33.17 9.33 -16.85
C PRO A 43 -31.99 10.07 -16.21
N LYS A 44 -31.37 9.45 -15.20
CA LYS A 44 -30.23 10.05 -14.50
C LYS A 44 -29.14 10.37 -15.52
N LYS A 45 -28.92 11.66 -15.78
CA LYS A 45 -27.80 12.14 -16.60
C LYS A 45 -26.53 12.02 -15.76
N LEU A 46 -25.80 10.93 -15.97
CA LEU A 46 -24.53 10.63 -15.30
C LEU A 46 -23.32 11.04 -16.17
N ASP A 47 -23.52 11.95 -17.13
CA ASP A 47 -22.48 12.39 -18.06
C ASP A 47 -21.29 13.07 -17.34
N TRP A 48 -21.55 13.62 -16.14
CA TRP A 48 -20.53 14.16 -15.24
C TRP A 48 -19.67 13.08 -14.57
N MET A 49 -20.16 11.83 -14.49
CA MET A 49 -19.47 10.70 -13.86
C MET A 49 -18.58 10.01 -14.90
N LYS A 50 -17.45 10.65 -15.24
CA LYS A 50 -16.37 10.00 -15.98
C LYS A 50 -15.75 8.91 -15.09
N ARG A 51 -16.08 7.65 -15.34
CA ARG A 51 -15.72 6.53 -14.45
C ARG A 51 -14.23 6.17 -14.53
N THR A 52 -13.69 6.09 -15.74
CA THR A 52 -12.29 5.74 -16.04
C THR A 52 -12.03 5.94 -17.54
N TYR A 53 -10.76 6.04 -17.94
CA TYR A 53 -10.36 6.01 -19.35
C TYR A 53 -10.66 4.67 -20.03
N GLN A 54 -10.59 3.54 -19.31
CA GLN A 54 -10.89 2.22 -19.87
C GLN A 54 -11.73 1.39 -18.90
N TRP A 55 -13.05 1.36 -19.12
CA TRP A 55 -13.98 0.59 -18.28
C TRP A 55 -14.07 -0.87 -18.74
N GLY A 56 -14.34 -1.78 -17.80
CA GLY A 56 -14.51 -3.21 -18.10
C GLY A 56 -13.21 -4.00 -18.23
N VAL A 57 -12.06 -3.38 -17.95
CA VAL A 57 -10.79 -4.09 -17.81
C VAL A 57 -10.87 -5.04 -16.61
N LYS A 58 -10.50 -6.30 -16.84
CA LYS A 58 -10.38 -7.32 -15.80
C LYS A 58 -8.99 -7.92 -15.93
N ALA A 59 -8.25 -7.90 -14.82
CA ALA A 59 -7.01 -8.64 -14.71
C ALA A 59 -7.33 -10.12 -14.41
N ASP A 60 -6.60 -11.01 -15.06
CA ASP A 60 -6.75 -12.44 -14.84
C ASP A 60 -5.89 -12.89 -13.66
N VAL A 61 -6.44 -13.77 -12.82
CA VAL A 61 -5.69 -14.40 -11.74
C VAL A 61 -4.89 -15.55 -12.34
N THR A 62 -3.57 -15.53 -12.17
CA THR A 62 -2.66 -16.58 -12.66
C THR A 62 -2.45 -17.66 -11.60
N ASP A 63 -1.72 -18.72 -11.93
CA ASP A 63 -1.31 -19.75 -10.96
C ASP A 63 -0.48 -19.17 -9.80
N SER A 64 0.24 -18.07 -10.05
CA SER A 64 1.01 -17.30 -9.06
C SER A 64 0.15 -16.26 -8.31
N GLY A 65 -1.17 -16.26 -8.51
CA GLY A 65 -2.09 -15.26 -7.98
C GLY A 65 -2.27 -14.05 -8.88
N LEU A 66 -2.81 -12.97 -8.32
CA LEU A 66 -3.01 -11.69 -9.00
C LEU A 66 -1.77 -10.81 -8.79
N THR A 67 -0.82 -10.91 -9.72
CA THR A 67 0.46 -10.20 -9.67
C THR A 67 0.36 -8.78 -10.23
N ILE A 68 1.33 -7.91 -9.90
CA ILE A 68 1.46 -6.58 -10.51
C ILE A 68 1.49 -6.67 -12.04
N GLY A 69 2.25 -7.62 -12.59
CA GLY A 69 2.31 -7.85 -14.04
C GLY A 69 0.93 -8.21 -14.63
N ALA A 70 0.11 -9.00 -13.92
CA ALA A 70 -1.23 -9.36 -14.37
C ALA A 70 -2.21 -8.17 -14.38
N LEU A 71 -1.92 -7.08 -13.65
CA LEU A 71 -2.72 -5.85 -13.66
C LEU A 71 -2.48 -4.98 -14.91
N ASN A 72 -1.37 -5.21 -15.63
CA ASN A 72 -0.96 -4.42 -16.78
C ASN A 72 -1.76 -4.77 -18.06
N VAL A 73 -3.07 -4.54 -18.01
CA VAL A 73 -4.02 -4.83 -19.10
C VAL A 73 -4.49 -3.53 -19.77
N GLY A 74 -4.42 -3.47 -21.10
CA GLY A 74 -4.83 -2.28 -21.86
C GLY A 74 -4.01 -1.04 -21.48
N ILE A 75 -4.66 0.11 -21.30
CA ILE A 75 -4.00 1.38 -20.97
C ILE A 75 -3.24 1.34 -19.64
N TYR A 76 -3.56 0.39 -18.76
CA TYR A 76 -2.90 0.25 -17.46
C TYR A 76 -1.51 -0.39 -17.60
N GLY A 77 -1.28 -1.18 -18.66
CA GLY A 77 0.01 -1.76 -19.01
C GLY A 77 0.83 -0.97 -20.03
N GLU A 78 0.26 0.08 -20.62
CA GLU A 78 0.98 0.93 -21.58
C GLU A 78 2.02 1.80 -20.86
N ILE A 79 3.31 1.51 -21.08
CA ILE A 79 4.42 2.26 -20.50
C ILE A 79 4.78 3.42 -21.44
N PRO A 80 4.47 4.69 -21.08
CA PRO A 80 4.78 5.82 -21.94
C PRO A 80 6.29 6.06 -21.99
N ASP A 81 6.79 6.62 -23.09
CA ASP A 81 8.20 6.97 -23.23
C ASP A 81 8.62 8.14 -22.31
N ARG A 82 7.65 8.98 -21.93
CA ARG A 82 7.81 10.11 -21.02
C ARG A 82 6.57 10.31 -20.18
N TRP A 83 6.75 10.64 -18.90
CA TRP A 83 5.68 10.92 -17.96
C TRP A 83 5.67 12.39 -17.54
N ASP A 84 4.76 13.18 -18.10
CA ASP A 84 4.71 14.63 -17.85
C ASP A 84 3.92 15.03 -16.59
N ASP A 85 3.08 14.13 -16.05
CA ASP A 85 2.29 14.44 -14.86
C ASP A 85 3.18 14.49 -13.60
N GLN A 86 3.14 15.61 -12.91
CA GLN A 86 3.97 15.91 -11.74
C GLN A 86 3.22 15.69 -10.42
N SER A 87 2.07 15.02 -10.45
CA SER A 87 1.28 14.67 -9.27
C SER A 87 1.45 13.18 -8.90
N ARG A 88 0.78 12.72 -7.84
CA ARG A 88 0.76 11.28 -7.48
C ARG A 88 -0.27 10.49 -8.28
N MET A 89 -0.60 10.94 -9.49
CA MET A 89 -1.59 10.27 -10.32
C MET A 89 -1.09 8.86 -10.70
N PRO A 90 -1.83 7.80 -10.35
CA PRO A 90 -1.51 6.45 -10.82
C PRO A 90 -1.61 6.36 -12.34
N ARG A 91 -0.78 5.52 -12.97
CA ARG A 91 -0.85 5.26 -14.41
C ARG A 91 -2.26 4.78 -14.81
N GLY A 92 -2.84 5.42 -15.83
CA GLY A 92 -4.20 5.13 -16.32
C GLY A 92 -5.33 5.80 -15.53
N ALA A 93 -5.05 6.61 -14.50
CA ALA A 93 -6.06 7.40 -13.80
C ALA A 93 -6.29 8.77 -14.45
N TYR A 94 -7.45 9.39 -14.19
CA TYR A 94 -7.73 10.76 -14.63
C TYR A 94 -6.89 11.80 -13.88
N PRO A 95 -6.31 12.78 -14.57
CA PRO A 95 -5.65 13.89 -13.91
C PRO A 95 -6.69 14.77 -13.21
N MET A 96 -6.37 15.19 -12.00
CA MET A 96 -7.16 16.16 -11.26
C MET A 96 -6.59 17.56 -11.51
N PRO A 97 -7.34 18.48 -12.16
CA PRO A 97 -6.85 19.83 -12.40
C PRO A 97 -6.52 20.56 -11.10
N GLY A 98 -5.46 21.37 -11.12
CA GLY A 98 -5.07 22.23 -10.00
C GLY A 98 -4.28 21.52 -8.90
N VAL A 99 -3.91 20.25 -9.06
CA VAL A 99 -3.01 19.57 -8.13
C VAL A 99 -1.60 20.15 -8.25
N PRO A 100 -0.98 20.64 -7.16
CA PRO A 100 0.38 21.17 -7.20
C PRO A 100 1.40 20.10 -7.61
N PRO A 101 2.42 20.47 -8.39
CA PRO A 101 3.49 19.54 -8.78
C PRO A 101 4.36 19.18 -7.56
N ILE A 102 4.79 17.92 -7.51
CA ILE A 102 5.72 17.40 -6.50
C ILE A 102 7.17 17.63 -6.91
N GLY A 103 7.43 17.75 -8.22
CA GLY A 103 8.77 18.02 -8.76
C GLY A 103 9.62 16.76 -8.93
N TYR A 104 9.09 15.74 -9.61
CA TYR A 104 9.87 14.60 -10.06
C TYR A 104 10.96 15.05 -11.04
N SER A 105 12.20 14.67 -10.78
CA SER A 105 13.34 14.94 -11.67
C SER A 105 13.55 13.86 -12.72
N ILE A 106 13.02 12.64 -12.52
CA ILE A 106 13.20 11.50 -13.43
C ILE A 106 11.84 11.09 -14.01
N SER A 107 11.62 11.39 -15.29
CA SER A 107 10.34 11.19 -15.98
C SER A 107 10.43 10.41 -17.30
N GLU A 108 11.62 10.12 -17.80
CA GLU A 108 11.80 9.42 -19.07
C GLU A 108 11.94 7.92 -18.87
N LYS A 109 11.36 7.15 -19.79
CA LYS A 109 11.35 5.69 -19.73
C LYS A 109 12.76 5.12 -19.76
N ARG A 110 13.63 5.68 -20.60
CA ARG A 110 15.03 5.24 -20.74
C ARG A 110 15.85 5.35 -19.46
N ASP A 111 15.45 6.24 -18.53
CA ASP A 111 16.20 6.50 -17.30
C ASP A 111 15.70 5.65 -16.13
N LEU A 112 14.46 5.14 -16.21
CA LEU A 112 13.76 4.56 -15.07
C LEU A 112 13.20 3.16 -15.32
N TRP A 113 12.74 2.84 -16.53
CA TRP A 113 12.00 1.61 -16.80
C TRP A 113 12.88 0.37 -16.86
N ALA A 114 12.38 -0.71 -16.27
CA ALA A 114 12.95 -2.05 -16.39
C ALA A 114 11.82 -3.06 -16.63
N ASP A 115 11.94 -3.86 -17.70
CA ASP A 115 10.87 -4.78 -18.13
C ASP A 115 10.56 -5.88 -17.09
N ASN A 116 11.54 -6.24 -16.27
CA ASN A 116 11.43 -7.27 -15.24
C ASN A 116 11.06 -6.71 -13.85
N ALA A 117 10.81 -5.41 -13.70
CA ALA A 117 10.58 -4.80 -12.39
C ALA A 117 9.37 -5.40 -11.66
N ALA A 118 8.29 -5.72 -12.39
CA ALA A 118 7.11 -6.37 -11.83
C ALA A 118 7.43 -7.78 -11.32
N ASP A 119 8.19 -8.56 -12.09
CA ASP A 119 8.56 -9.93 -11.71
C ASP A 119 9.51 -9.95 -10.51
N LEU A 120 10.49 -9.02 -10.49
CA LEU A 120 11.40 -8.87 -9.37
C LEU A 120 10.67 -8.47 -8.08
N TYR A 121 9.66 -7.61 -8.17
CA TYR A 121 8.82 -7.28 -7.04
C TYR A 121 8.11 -8.52 -6.47
N GLU A 122 7.49 -9.34 -7.33
CA GLU A 122 6.81 -10.57 -6.88
C GLU A 122 7.79 -11.57 -6.25
N GLU A 123 8.98 -11.74 -6.85
CA GLU A 123 10.03 -12.58 -6.29
C GLU A 123 10.49 -12.10 -4.90
N ALA A 124 10.69 -10.77 -4.75
CA ALA A 124 11.13 -10.17 -3.49
C ALA A 124 10.11 -10.38 -2.37
N ILE A 125 8.81 -10.22 -2.66
CA ILE A 125 7.74 -10.46 -1.68
C ILE A 125 7.66 -11.94 -1.31
N GLN A 126 7.78 -12.85 -2.28
CA GLN A 126 7.69 -14.29 -2.04
C GLN A 126 8.84 -14.83 -1.18
N ARG A 127 10.05 -14.29 -1.34
CA ARG A 127 11.26 -14.74 -0.62
C ARG A 127 11.53 -13.99 0.68
N ARG A 128 10.58 -13.18 1.14
CA ARG A 128 10.72 -12.40 2.37
C ARG A 128 10.93 -13.32 3.58
N TRP A 129 11.91 -12.96 4.40
CA TRP A 129 12.20 -13.58 5.70
C TRP A 129 12.16 -12.53 6.81
N THR A 130 11.94 -12.96 8.05
CA THR A 130 11.81 -12.09 9.23
C THR A 130 12.98 -12.33 10.18
N PRO A 131 13.85 -11.33 10.40
CA PRO A 131 15.03 -11.51 11.24
C PRO A 131 14.74 -11.89 12.68
N ALA A 132 13.55 -11.59 13.21
CA ALA A 132 13.18 -11.94 14.58
C ALA A 132 12.81 -13.42 14.78
N THR A 133 12.21 -14.06 13.77
CA THR A 133 11.58 -15.38 13.92
C THR A 133 12.22 -16.46 13.08
N ASP A 134 12.83 -16.11 11.95
CA ASP A 134 13.31 -17.09 10.96
C ASP A 134 14.77 -17.48 11.22
N ILE A 135 15.45 -16.79 12.15
CA ILE A 135 16.80 -17.10 12.61
C ILE A 135 16.73 -17.70 14.02
N PRO A 136 17.32 -18.89 14.26
CA PRO A 136 17.38 -19.50 15.58
C PRO A 136 18.45 -18.84 16.46
N TRP A 137 18.13 -17.66 17.00
CA TRP A 137 19.06 -16.86 17.81
C TRP A 137 19.56 -17.60 19.07
N GLU A 138 18.74 -18.48 19.62
CA GLU A 138 19.05 -19.35 20.77
C GLU A 138 20.11 -20.41 20.46
N ALA A 139 20.33 -20.73 19.18
CA ALA A 139 21.36 -21.68 18.76
C ALA A 139 22.76 -21.04 18.70
N ILE A 140 22.87 -19.72 18.88
CA ILE A 140 24.15 -19.03 18.90
C ILE A 140 24.86 -19.33 20.22
N GLY A 141 26.03 -19.96 20.11
CA GLY A 141 26.92 -20.24 21.23
C GLY A 141 28.06 -19.23 21.34
N PRO A 142 28.79 -19.23 22.48
CA PRO A 142 29.95 -18.37 22.67
C PRO A 142 31.07 -18.69 21.68
N LEU A 143 31.75 -17.65 21.20
CA LEU A 143 32.96 -17.75 20.40
C LEU A 143 34.17 -17.28 21.23
N PRO A 144 35.42 -17.63 20.85
CA PRO A 144 36.61 -16.99 21.42
C PRO A 144 36.53 -15.46 21.31
N ASP A 145 37.00 -14.75 22.33
CA ASP A 145 36.81 -13.29 22.47
C ASP A 145 37.33 -12.50 21.26
N ASP A 146 38.47 -12.90 20.69
CA ASP A 146 39.06 -12.28 19.51
C ASP A 146 38.19 -12.46 18.26
N VAL A 147 37.63 -13.65 18.09
CA VAL A 147 36.70 -13.99 17.00
C VAL A 147 35.38 -13.24 17.19
N GLU A 148 34.82 -13.22 18.41
CA GLU A 148 33.58 -12.51 18.69
C GLU A 148 33.74 -11.01 18.45
N ALA A 149 34.85 -10.41 18.87
CA ALA A 149 35.17 -9.00 18.58
C ALA A 149 35.28 -8.73 17.07
N ALA A 150 35.91 -9.62 16.30
CA ALA A 150 36.01 -9.50 14.84
C ALA A 150 34.64 -9.60 14.16
N VAL A 151 33.79 -10.55 14.58
CA VAL A 151 32.41 -10.69 14.07
C VAL A 151 31.59 -9.45 14.41
N CYS A 152 31.69 -8.95 15.64
CA CYS A 152 31.03 -7.73 16.08
C CYS A 152 31.45 -6.50 15.26
N GLN A 153 32.75 -6.37 14.98
CA GLN A 153 33.26 -5.32 14.10
C GLN A 153 32.70 -5.45 12.68
N LEU A 154 32.73 -6.65 12.10
CA LEU A 154 32.17 -6.89 10.76
C LEU A 154 30.67 -6.56 10.71
N CYS A 155 29.90 -7.02 11.69
CA CYS A 155 28.46 -6.76 11.77
C CYS A 155 28.17 -5.26 11.92
N THR A 156 28.98 -4.53 12.70
CA THR A 156 28.87 -3.07 12.83
C THR A 156 29.04 -2.38 11.47
N MET A 157 30.03 -2.82 10.70
CA MET A 157 30.28 -2.29 9.36
C MET A 157 29.13 -2.59 8.40
N LEU A 158 28.60 -3.81 8.45
CA LEU A 158 27.48 -4.24 7.61
C LEU A 158 26.18 -3.49 7.96
N CYS A 159 25.97 -3.15 9.23
CA CYS A 159 24.88 -2.24 9.62
C CYS A 159 25.02 -0.88 8.94
N GLN A 160 26.22 -0.29 8.92
CA GLN A 160 26.46 0.99 8.26
C GLN A 160 26.24 0.92 6.74
N HIS A 161 26.63 -0.20 6.12
CA HIS A 161 26.39 -0.43 4.70
C HIS A 161 24.88 -0.51 4.40
N ALA A 162 24.14 -1.33 5.14
CA ALA A 162 22.69 -1.45 5.00
C ALA A 162 21.97 -0.10 5.20
N ASN A 163 22.43 0.72 6.15
CA ASN A 163 21.88 2.07 6.32
C ASN A 163 22.17 3.00 5.12
N THR A 164 23.36 2.88 4.51
CA THR A 164 23.69 3.64 3.30
C THR A 164 22.77 3.28 2.13
N GLU A 165 22.46 2.00 1.98
CA GLU A 165 21.55 1.50 0.94
C GLU A 165 20.15 2.09 1.11
N ILE A 166 19.59 2.08 2.33
CA ILE A 166 18.30 2.71 2.65
C ILE A 166 18.28 4.19 2.25
N GLU A 167 19.30 4.95 2.64
CA GLU A 167 19.39 6.39 2.33
C GLU A 167 19.52 6.67 0.83
N THR A 168 20.30 5.85 0.13
CA THR A 168 20.53 6.00 -1.31
C THR A 168 19.23 5.76 -2.09
N LEU A 169 18.56 4.64 -1.84
CA LEU A 169 17.30 4.29 -2.50
C LEU A 169 16.18 5.26 -2.13
N GLY A 170 16.09 5.68 -0.86
CA GLY A 170 15.09 6.66 -0.40
C GLY A 170 15.22 8.02 -1.10
N THR A 171 16.46 8.43 -1.41
CA THR A 171 16.73 9.65 -2.16
C THR A 171 16.29 9.56 -3.62
N TRP A 172 16.29 8.36 -4.21
CA TRP A 172 15.87 8.18 -5.61
C TRP A 172 14.34 8.00 -5.74
N LEU A 173 13.69 7.30 -4.82
CA LEU A 173 12.26 6.99 -4.91
C LEU A 173 11.34 8.21 -5.02
N HIS A 174 11.69 9.32 -4.35
CA HIS A 174 10.88 10.55 -4.40
C HIS A 174 11.09 11.34 -5.70
N GLN A 175 12.20 11.12 -6.41
CA GLN A 175 12.54 11.77 -7.67
C GLN A 175 11.91 11.10 -8.89
N MET A 176 11.58 9.82 -8.77
CA MET A 176 10.97 9.01 -9.83
C MET A 176 9.49 9.34 -10.02
N SER A 177 9.06 9.55 -11.27
CA SER A 177 7.65 9.72 -11.62
C SER A 177 6.80 8.47 -11.35
N TYR A 178 5.50 8.65 -11.05
CA TYR A 178 4.56 7.54 -10.78
C TYR A 178 4.15 6.73 -12.02
N GLY A 179 4.53 7.17 -13.23
CA GLY A 179 4.29 6.45 -14.47
C GLY A 179 4.97 5.07 -14.54
N TYR A 180 6.06 4.87 -13.80
CA TYR A 180 6.85 3.63 -13.79
C TYR A 180 6.77 2.95 -12.42
N HIS A 181 5.54 2.82 -11.91
CA HIS A 181 5.27 2.41 -10.53
C HIS A 181 5.86 1.04 -10.18
N GLU A 182 5.98 0.11 -11.12
CA GLU A 182 6.58 -1.22 -10.91
C GLU A 182 8.01 -1.12 -10.38
N VAL A 183 8.80 -0.21 -10.94
CA VAL A 183 10.17 0.05 -10.52
C VAL A 183 10.18 0.60 -9.10
N LYS A 184 9.26 1.52 -8.78
CA LYS A 184 9.13 2.08 -7.43
C LYS A 184 8.71 1.03 -6.40
N LEU A 185 7.83 0.10 -6.79
CA LEU A 185 7.41 -1.02 -5.94
C LEU A 185 8.59 -1.95 -5.65
N PHE A 186 9.36 -2.33 -6.66
CA PHE A 186 10.55 -3.17 -6.48
C PHE A 186 11.64 -2.47 -5.64
N LEU A 187 11.96 -1.21 -5.91
CA LEU A 187 12.96 -0.50 -5.10
C LEU A 187 12.50 -0.30 -3.64
N ALA A 188 11.19 -0.22 -3.40
CA ALA A 188 10.65 -0.21 -2.04
C ALA A 188 10.84 -1.56 -1.32
N THR A 189 10.81 -2.70 -2.03
CA THR A 189 11.15 -3.99 -1.43
C THR A 189 12.63 -4.07 -1.08
N GLU A 190 13.52 -3.62 -1.97
CA GLU A 190 14.97 -3.57 -1.70
C GLU A 190 15.30 -2.72 -0.47
N MET A 191 14.64 -1.56 -0.30
CA MET A 191 14.79 -0.77 0.93
C MET A 191 14.35 -1.52 2.19
N PHE A 192 13.29 -2.33 2.09
CA PHE A 192 12.82 -3.14 3.21
C PHE A 192 13.79 -4.29 3.51
N ASP A 193 14.42 -4.87 2.49
CA ASP A 193 15.47 -5.88 2.63
C ASP A 193 16.71 -5.30 3.32
N ALA A 194 17.15 -4.11 2.92
CA ALA A 194 18.23 -3.39 3.59
C ALA A 194 17.90 -3.10 5.07
N ALA A 195 16.66 -2.78 5.41
CA ALA A 195 16.23 -2.63 6.81
C ALA A 195 16.35 -3.95 7.59
N ARG A 196 16.00 -5.09 6.99
CA ARG A 196 16.16 -6.42 7.59
C ARG A 196 17.64 -6.81 7.74
N HIS A 197 18.48 -6.43 6.78
CA HIS A 197 19.94 -6.58 6.89
C HIS A 197 20.51 -5.77 8.05
N PHE A 198 20.10 -4.52 8.20
CA PHE A 198 20.49 -3.69 9.34
C PHE A 198 20.12 -4.36 10.67
N GLU A 199 18.87 -4.84 10.77
CA GLU A 199 18.37 -5.51 11.97
C GLU A 199 19.17 -6.78 12.31
N VAL A 200 19.40 -7.68 11.34
CA VAL A 200 20.08 -8.96 11.60
C VAL A 200 21.53 -8.77 12.03
N PHE A 201 22.28 -7.86 11.40
CA PHE A 201 23.67 -7.61 11.76
C PHE A 201 23.77 -6.99 13.14
N ARG A 202 22.86 -6.06 13.47
CA ARG A 202 22.80 -5.46 14.81
C ARG A 202 22.48 -6.51 15.88
N LYS A 203 21.54 -7.41 15.61
CA LYS A 203 21.24 -8.53 16.50
C LYS A 203 22.46 -9.43 16.69
N ARG A 204 23.09 -9.89 15.60
CA ARG A 204 24.26 -10.78 15.69
C ARG A 204 25.41 -10.17 16.50
N ALA A 205 25.70 -8.87 16.33
CA ALA A 205 26.74 -8.20 17.12
C ALA A 205 26.45 -8.17 18.64
N LEU A 206 25.17 -8.23 19.03
CA LEU A 206 24.73 -8.12 20.42
C LEU A 206 24.37 -9.46 21.06
N SER A 207 24.18 -10.53 20.27
CA SER A 207 23.71 -11.83 20.77
C SER A 207 24.67 -12.51 21.76
N ASN A 208 25.99 -12.38 21.57
CA ASN A 208 27.02 -13.02 22.41
C ASN A 208 27.70 -12.07 23.41
N GLY A 209 27.20 -10.83 23.54
CA GLY A 209 27.75 -9.83 24.46
C GLY A 209 29.03 -9.13 24.00
N GLY A 210 29.50 -9.35 22.75
CA GLY A 210 30.68 -8.68 22.20
C GLY A 210 30.49 -7.18 21.94
N GLY A 211 29.27 -6.77 21.57
CA GLY A 211 28.91 -5.35 21.44
C GLY A 211 29.10 -4.78 20.03
N LEU A 212 28.87 -3.47 19.87
CA LEU A 212 29.15 -2.79 18.60
C LEU A 212 30.62 -2.35 18.56
N GLY A 213 31.23 -2.48 17.38
CA GLY A 213 32.60 -2.08 17.10
C GLY A 213 32.73 -0.61 16.72
N LEU A 214 33.85 -0.30 16.06
CA LEU A 214 34.16 1.04 15.57
C LEU A 214 33.37 1.37 14.29
N GLU A 215 32.88 2.59 14.22
CA GLU A 215 32.29 3.16 13.02
C GLU A 215 33.34 3.39 11.91
N LEU A 216 32.98 3.10 10.66
CA LEU A 216 33.76 3.50 9.51
C LEU A 216 33.81 5.01 9.35
N LYS A 217 34.93 5.51 8.84
CA LYS A 217 35.09 6.93 8.47
C LYS A 217 34.03 7.48 7.51
N GLY A 218 33.33 6.60 6.77
CA GLY A 218 32.17 6.99 5.97
C GLY A 218 32.49 7.72 4.66
N ASP A 219 33.77 7.80 4.27
CA ASP A 219 34.23 8.52 3.06
C ASP A 219 33.48 8.07 1.80
N VAL A 220 33.24 6.76 1.65
CA VAL A 220 32.49 6.19 0.52
C VAL A 220 30.99 6.48 0.59
N LYS A 221 30.39 6.48 1.79
CA LYS A 221 28.97 6.81 1.99
C LYS A 221 28.67 8.22 1.51
N ARG A 222 29.54 9.17 1.89
CA ARG A 222 29.41 10.56 1.49
C ARG A 222 29.53 10.73 -0.02
N MET A 223 30.48 10.03 -0.64
CA MET A 223 30.62 10.00 -2.09
C MET A 223 29.35 9.50 -2.78
N ILE A 224 28.72 8.41 -2.31
CA ILE A 224 27.51 7.86 -2.92
C ILE A 224 26.33 8.85 -2.83
N ILE A 225 26.12 9.46 -1.66
CA ILE A 225 24.99 10.38 -1.44
C ILE A 225 25.19 11.71 -2.17
N GLU A 226 26.42 12.23 -2.22
CA GLU A 226 26.75 13.51 -2.84
C GLU A 226 27.03 13.38 -4.35
N SER A 227 27.14 12.17 -4.90
CA SER A 227 27.23 11.92 -6.33
C SER A 227 25.91 12.28 -7.01
N ARG A 228 25.74 13.57 -7.28
CA ARG A 228 24.76 14.07 -8.23
C ARG A 228 25.32 13.81 -9.63
N GLY A 229 24.74 12.83 -10.33
CA GLY A 229 24.94 12.66 -11.76
C GLY A 229 24.45 13.86 -12.55
#